data_AF-A0AAN6B6Y8-F1
#
_entry.id   AF-A0AAN6B6Y8-F1
#
_cell.length_a   1.000
_cell.length_b   1.000
_cell.length_c   1.000
_cell.angle_alpha   90.00
_cell.angle_beta   90.00
_cell.angle_gamma   90.00
#
_symmetry.space_group_name_H-M   'P 1'
#
loop_
_entity.id
_entity.type
_entity.pdbx_description
1 polymer ?
#
loop_
_entity_poly.entity_id
_entity_poly.type
_entity_poly.pdbx_seq_one_letter_code
_entity_poly.pdbx_strand_id
1 'polypeptide(L)'
;MDIYKSIILSMKAIARYFITKIREYRVHIFVILVVLTIFIFAFNLEISNNKAKGFLDKSFWLDSLLPNIIADMIGIIFTSFIIAGLFARNNKRAEEKRIYGILGKDFKKLINLLCRNYLYLLKKDDLYLSLIDDNQINNDLKEITKKKDLVIDFSLLINNYKVWDVSKGSLIHDNFILMIPKIETWDMLVWKFLEETDELFIEKGKLEFKLKKLDENSDEYNVRMAEYEEIKALLMDTVMTDTPIDKNLLNVNISDSFGACLKFYQKKNQEFNIKYNFIIPIEIRVSLAELEKNLQIASGKIYSYTNTNPHLINENNDMDDKKKEILDIIVTISQDLVNLSRYFKNVK
;
A
#
# COMPACT_ATOMS: atom_id res chain seq x y z
N MET A 1 -58.26 -29.78 32.44
CA MET A 1 -57.62 -29.63 31.11
C MET A 1 -56.26 -30.28 31.22
N ASP A 2 -56.17 -31.48 30.68
CA ASP A 2 -55.57 -32.60 31.40
C ASP A 2 -54.08 -32.76 31.12
N ILE A 3 -53.34 -33.15 32.16
CA ILE A 3 -51.90 -33.46 32.14
C ILE A 3 -51.54 -34.36 30.94
N TYR A 4 -52.44 -35.28 30.58
CA TYR A 4 -52.33 -36.16 29.41
C TYR A 4 -52.21 -35.40 28.08
N LYS A 5 -52.96 -34.31 27.89
CA LYS A 5 -52.95 -33.51 26.66
C LYS A 5 -51.64 -32.72 26.53
N SER A 6 -51.08 -32.28 27.66
CA SER A 6 -49.76 -31.62 27.74
C SER A 6 -48.61 -32.58 27.44
N ILE A 7 -48.66 -33.82 27.95
CA ILE A 7 -47.67 -34.87 27.65
C ILE A 7 -47.71 -35.24 26.15
N ILE A 8 -48.90 -35.37 25.57
CA ILE A 8 -49.03 -35.70 24.13
C ILE A 8 -48.51 -34.55 23.24
N LEU A 9 -48.72 -33.29 23.63
CA LEU A 9 -48.22 -32.12 22.89
C LEU A 9 -46.69 -32.01 22.97
N SER A 10 -46.11 -32.25 24.13
CA SER A 10 -44.65 -32.26 24.32
C SER A 10 -43.98 -33.42 23.55
N MET A 11 -44.56 -34.63 23.56
CA MET A 11 -44.06 -35.73 22.72
C MET A 11 -44.15 -35.42 21.22
N LYS A 12 -45.23 -34.77 20.75
CA LYS A 12 -45.35 -34.35 19.35
C LYS A 12 -44.32 -33.28 18.96
N ALA A 13 -43.99 -32.35 19.85
CA ALA A 13 -42.98 -31.33 19.62
C ALA A 13 -41.57 -31.95 19.53
N ILE A 14 -41.25 -32.86 20.45
CA ILE A 14 -39.99 -33.61 20.43
C ILE A 14 -39.87 -34.46 19.16
N ALA A 15 -40.93 -35.18 18.77
CA ALA A 15 -40.93 -35.96 17.53
C ALA A 15 -40.71 -35.09 16.28
N ARG A 16 -41.35 -33.92 16.19
CA ARG A 16 -41.12 -32.98 15.08
C ARG A 16 -39.70 -32.43 15.08
N TYR A 17 -39.12 -32.14 16.24
CA TYR A 17 -37.74 -31.70 16.36
C TYR A 17 -36.76 -32.77 15.82
N PHE A 18 -36.93 -34.03 16.24
CA PHE A 18 -36.12 -35.14 15.72
C PHE A 18 -36.30 -35.35 14.22
N ILE A 19 -37.53 -35.32 13.69
CA ILE A 19 -37.79 -35.47 12.25
C ILE A 19 -37.11 -34.34 11.44
N THR A 20 -37.12 -33.12 11.95
CA THR A 20 -36.52 -31.96 11.28
C THR A 20 -34.99 -32.08 11.27
N LYS A 21 -34.39 -32.47 12.41
CA LYS A 21 -32.95 -32.74 12.50
C LYS A 21 -32.51 -33.92 11.63
N ILE A 22 -33.28 -35.01 11.58
CA ILE A 22 -33.03 -36.15 10.68
C ILE A 22 -33.04 -35.73 9.21
N ARG A 23 -33.96 -34.83 8.83
CA ARG A 23 -34.05 -34.31 7.45
C ARG A 23 -32.86 -33.41 7.11
N GLU A 24 -32.39 -32.61 8.05
CA GLU A 24 -31.20 -31.75 7.92
C GLU A 24 -29.91 -32.58 7.75
N TYR A 25 -29.78 -33.68 8.50
CA TYR A 25 -28.64 -34.59 8.43
C TYR A 25 -28.80 -35.74 7.43
N ARG A 26 -29.75 -35.68 6.50
CA ARG A 26 -30.08 -36.79 5.59
C ARG A 26 -28.86 -37.36 4.85
N VAL A 27 -27.94 -36.50 4.42
CA VAL A 27 -26.72 -36.91 3.72
C VAL A 27 -25.77 -37.65 4.68
N HIS A 28 -25.56 -37.13 5.89
CA HIS A 28 -24.71 -37.76 6.89
C HIS A 28 -25.28 -39.10 7.37
N ILE A 29 -26.59 -39.19 7.60
CA ILE A 29 -27.28 -40.43 7.96
C ILE A 29 -27.15 -41.48 6.84
N PHE A 30 -27.26 -41.05 5.57
CA PHE A 30 -27.07 -41.94 4.43
C PHE A 30 -25.63 -42.46 4.35
N VAL A 31 -24.63 -41.60 4.53
CA VAL A 31 -23.21 -42.01 4.58
C VAL A 31 -22.97 -42.99 5.72
N ILE A 32 -23.49 -42.72 6.91
CA ILE A 32 -23.38 -43.63 8.06
C ILE A 32 -24.01 -44.98 7.73
N LEU A 33 -25.23 -45.00 7.15
CA LEU A 33 -25.92 -46.24 6.76
C LEU A 33 -25.11 -47.05 5.73
N VAL A 34 -24.52 -46.40 4.73
CA VAL A 34 -23.68 -47.07 3.73
C VAL A 34 -22.45 -47.68 4.38
N VAL A 35 -21.75 -46.93 5.24
CA VAL A 35 -20.59 -47.42 5.98
C VAL A 35 -20.96 -48.61 6.87
N LEU A 36 -22.08 -48.52 7.60
CA LEU A 36 -22.58 -49.59 8.47
C LEU A 36 -22.94 -50.85 7.65
N THR A 37 -23.53 -50.67 6.46
CA THR A 37 -23.89 -51.78 5.56
C THR A 37 -22.64 -52.47 5.02
N ILE A 38 -21.65 -51.71 4.56
CA ILE A 38 -20.35 -52.25 4.10
C ILE A 38 -19.66 -52.99 5.25
N PHE A 39 -19.70 -52.43 6.45
CA PHE A 39 -19.11 -53.04 7.65
C PHE A 39 -19.79 -54.37 8.01
N ILE A 40 -21.12 -54.42 8.03
CA ILE A 40 -21.89 -55.65 8.28
C ILE A 40 -21.61 -56.70 7.21
N PHE A 41 -21.52 -56.29 5.93
CA PHE A 41 -21.27 -57.22 4.83
C PHE A 41 -19.85 -57.81 4.87
N ALA A 42 -18.84 -56.98 5.10
CA ALA A 42 -17.46 -57.42 5.29
C ALA A 42 -17.35 -58.37 6.50
N PHE A 43 -18.07 -58.08 7.58
CA PHE A 43 -18.10 -58.91 8.77
C PHE A 43 -18.76 -60.28 8.52
N ASN A 44 -19.88 -60.32 7.79
CA ASN A 44 -20.53 -61.58 7.40
C ASN A 44 -19.65 -62.43 6.48
N LEU A 45 -18.88 -61.80 5.58
CA LEU A 45 -17.92 -62.51 4.72
C LEU A 45 -16.77 -63.14 5.52
N GLU A 46 -16.25 -62.45 6.54
CA GLU A 46 -15.17 -62.97 7.40
C GLU A 46 -15.64 -64.12 8.30
N ILE A 47 -16.86 -64.06 8.83
CA ILE A 47 -17.50 -65.20 9.52
C ILE A 47 -17.70 -66.37 8.57
N SER A 48 -18.22 -66.12 7.36
CA SER A 48 -18.46 -67.17 6.37
C SER A 48 -17.17 -67.86 5.90
N ASN A 49 -16.03 -67.18 5.99
CA ASN A 49 -14.71 -67.70 5.63
C ASN A 49 -13.96 -68.36 6.81
N ASN A 50 -14.64 -68.64 7.94
CA ASN A 50 -14.09 -69.29 9.14
C ASN A 50 -12.89 -68.56 9.79
N LYS A 51 -12.68 -67.27 9.49
CA LYS A 51 -11.60 -66.46 10.07
C LYS A 51 -11.99 -65.82 11.41
N ALA A 52 -13.26 -65.87 11.80
CA ALA A 52 -13.77 -65.43 13.10
C ALA A 52 -14.81 -66.40 13.65
N LYS A 53 -14.77 -66.73 14.94
CA LYS A 53 -15.73 -67.65 15.58
C LYS A 53 -17.03 -66.97 16.06
N GLY A 54 -17.12 -65.65 16.01
CA GLY A 54 -18.32 -64.88 16.36
C GLY A 54 -18.08 -63.37 16.49
N PHE A 55 -19.14 -62.60 16.75
CA PHE A 55 -19.10 -61.12 16.88
C PHE A 55 -18.19 -60.59 17.99
N LEU A 56 -17.90 -61.40 19.01
CA LEU A 56 -17.04 -61.02 20.15
C LEU A 56 -15.68 -61.73 20.12
N ASP A 57 -15.24 -62.21 18.95
CA ASP A 57 -13.93 -62.86 18.83
C ASP A 57 -12.81 -61.82 19.02
N LYS A 58 -12.19 -61.87 20.19
CA LYS A 58 -11.14 -60.95 20.61
C LYS A 58 -9.96 -60.94 19.63
N SER A 59 -9.63 -62.10 19.06
CA SER A 59 -8.53 -62.24 18.11
C SER A 59 -8.82 -61.53 16.79
N PHE A 60 -10.05 -61.62 16.30
CA PHE A 60 -10.48 -60.91 15.09
C PHE A 60 -10.49 -59.38 15.28
N TRP A 61 -11.05 -58.90 16.40
CA TRP A 61 -11.13 -57.46 16.67
C TRP A 61 -9.78 -56.82 16.94
N LEU A 62 -8.96 -57.39 17.84
CA LEU A 62 -7.71 -56.77 18.26
C LEU A 62 -6.55 -57.06 17.32
N ASP A 63 -6.48 -58.25 16.72
CA ASP A 63 -5.29 -58.66 15.97
C ASP A 63 -5.43 -58.42 14.45
N SER A 64 -6.66 -58.27 13.93
CA SER A 64 -6.90 -58.13 12.48
C SER A 64 -7.66 -56.86 12.10
N LEU A 65 -8.85 -56.63 12.66
CA LEU A 65 -9.74 -55.58 12.16
C LEU A 65 -9.39 -54.19 12.66
N LEU A 66 -9.16 -54.01 13.97
CA LEU A 66 -8.86 -52.71 14.56
C LEU A 66 -7.50 -52.15 14.07
N PRO A 67 -6.42 -52.94 13.97
CA PRO A 67 -5.16 -52.47 13.39
C PRO A 67 -5.31 -52.04 11.92
N ASN A 68 -6.05 -52.79 11.09
CA ASN A 68 -6.27 -52.45 9.69
C ASN A 68 -7.11 -51.19 9.52
N ILE A 69 -8.19 -51.04 10.30
CA ILE A 69 -9.02 -49.83 10.27
C ILE A 69 -8.24 -48.61 10.74
N ILE A 70 -7.44 -48.75 11.80
CA ILE A 70 -6.58 -47.66 12.27
C ILE A 70 -5.56 -47.29 11.20
N ALA A 71 -4.92 -48.27 10.55
CA ALA A 71 -3.96 -48.04 9.47
C ALA A 71 -4.62 -47.30 8.29
N ASP A 72 -5.81 -47.72 7.86
CA ASP A 72 -6.57 -47.07 6.78
C ASP A 72 -7.04 -45.67 7.18
N MET A 73 -7.53 -45.48 8.41
CA MET A 73 -7.94 -44.16 8.91
C MET A 73 -6.74 -43.20 8.98
N ILE A 74 -5.59 -43.65 9.48
CA ILE A 74 -4.34 -42.87 9.47
C ILE A 74 -3.95 -42.54 8.02
N GLY A 75 -4.03 -43.51 7.11
CA GLY A 75 -3.75 -43.32 5.69
C GLY A 75 -4.64 -42.26 5.04
N ILE A 76 -5.95 -42.30 5.31
CA ILE A 76 -6.92 -41.33 4.80
C ILE A 76 -6.66 -39.93 5.40
N ILE A 77 -6.42 -39.84 6.71
CA ILE A 77 -6.14 -38.56 7.37
C ILE A 77 -4.85 -37.96 6.82
N PHE A 78 -3.79 -38.75 6.69
CA PHE A 78 -2.50 -38.26 6.17
C PHE A 78 -2.60 -37.83 4.70
N THR A 79 -3.26 -38.64 3.87
CA THR A 79 -3.45 -38.33 2.44
C THR A 79 -4.33 -37.10 2.24
N SER A 80 -5.43 -36.97 2.98
CA SER A 80 -6.29 -35.79 2.92
C SER A 80 -5.58 -34.53 3.40
N PHE A 81 -4.74 -34.60 4.44
CA PHE A 81 -3.91 -33.48 4.88
C PHE A 81 -2.89 -33.05 3.81
N ILE A 82 -2.21 -34.00 3.16
CA ILE A 82 -1.29 -33.69 2.06
C ILE A 82 -2.03 -33.04 0.89
N ILE A 83 -3.17 -33.62 0.48
CA ILE A 83 -3.98 -33.09 -0.61
C ILE A 83 -4.47 -31.67 -0.29
N ALA A 84 -5.00 -31.44 0.92
CA ALA A 84 -5.44 -30.13 1.36
C ALA A 84 -4.29 -29.11 1.37
N GLY A 85 -3.09 -29.51 1.84
CA GLY A 85 -1.89 -28.67 1.81
C GLY A 85 -1.45 -28.31 0.38
N LEU A 86 -1.50 -29.26 -0.55
CA LEU A 86 -1.19 -29.04 -1.96
C LEU A 86 -2.21 -28.12 -2.64
N PHE A 87 -3.51 -28.32 -2.40
CA PHE A 87 -4.58 -27.44 -2.90
C PHE A 87 -4.47 -26.03 -2.33
N ALA A 88 -4.21 -25.88 -1.03
CA ALA A 88 -4.00 -24.58 -0.41
C ALA A 88 -2.80 -23.84 -1.03
N ARG A 89 -1.68 -24.54 -1.25
CA ARG A 89 -0.50 -23.96 -1.90
C ARG A 89 -0.77 -23.54 -3.35
N ASN A 90 -1.50 -24.36 -4.11
CA ASN A 90 -1.84 -24.04 -5.49
C ASN A 90 -2.81 -22.86 -5.59
N ASN A 91 -3.85 -22.85 -4.73
CA ASN A 91 -4.81 -21.76 -4.64
C ASN A 91 -4.12 -20.44 -4.27
N LYS A 92 -3.21 -20.47 -3.28
CA LYS A 92 -2.42 -19.29 -2.90
C LYS A 92 -1.62 -18.72 -4.07
N ARG A 93 -0.92 -19.58 -4.83
CA ARG A 93 -0.16 -19.15 -6.01
C ARG A 93 -1.06 -18.59 -7.12
N ALA A 94 -2.22 -19.20 -7.34
CA ALA A 94 -3.18 -18.72 -8.33
C ALA A 94 -3.77 -17.37 -7.94
N GLU A 95 -4.06 -17.17 -6.65
CA GLU A 95 -4.51 -15.91 -6.09
C GLU A 95 -3.44 -14.82 -6.19
N GLU A 96 -2.20 -15.10 -5.80
CA GLU A 96 -1.07 -14.17 -5.93
C GLU A 96 -0.87 -13.73 -7.39
N LYS A 97 -0.95 -14.66 -8.35
CA LYS A 97 -0.88 -14.34 -9.79
C LYS A 97 -2.03 -13.46 -10.25
N ARG A 98 -3.25 -13.73 -9.77
CA ARG A 98 -4.44 -12.92 -10.09
C ARG A 98 -4.29 -11.50 -9.54
N ILE A 99 -3.86 -11.36 -8.29
CA ILE A 99 -3.61 -10.07 -7.65
C ILE A 99 -2.51 -9.33 -8.41
N TYR A 100 -1.40 -10.00 -8.74
CA TYR A 100 -0.34 -9.42 -9.56
C TYR A 100 -0.86 -8.93 -10.92
N GLY A 101 -1.75 -9.68 -11.58
CA GLY A 101 -2.38 -9.27 -12.83
C GLY A 101 -3.22 -7.98 -12.71
N ILE A 102 -3.79 -7.72 -11.53
CA ILE A 102 -4.67 -6.56 -11.29
C ILE A 102 -3.89 -5.31 -10.87
N LEU A 103 -2.98 -5.45 -9.90
CA LEU A 103 -2.28 -4.31 -9.28
C LEU A 103 -0.75 -4.34 -9.40
N GLY A 104 -0.16 -5.42 -9.92
CA GLY A 104 1.28 -5.64 -9.87
C GLY A 104 2.11 -4.59 -10.62
N LYS A 105 1.63 -4.12 -11.79
CA LYS A 105 2.30 -3.07 -12.57
C LYS A 105 2.31 -1.73 -11.81
N ASP A 106 1.16 -1.35 -11.28
CA ASP A 106 0.99 -0.07 -10.58
C ASP A 106 1.67 -0.09 -9.21
N PHE A 107 1.66 -1.24 -8.53
CA PHE A 107 2.43 -1.46 -7.31
C PHE A 107 3.93 -1.34 -7.58
N LYS A 108 4.44 -1.98 -8.65
CA LYS A 108 5.85 -1.85 -9.03
C LYS A 108 6.21 -0.39 -9.31
N LYS A 109 5.35 0.34 -10.01
CA LYS A 109 5.54 1.77 -10.29
C LYS A 109 5.57 2.58 -8.99
N LEU A 110 4.62 2.36 -8.07
CA LEU A 110 4.58 3.01 -6.76
C LEU A 110 5.89 2.75 -6.00
N ILE A 111 6.30 1.50 -5.83
CA ILE A 111 7.50 1.17 -5.05
C ILE A 111 8.75 1.77 -5.69
N ASN A 112 8.89 1.72 -7.02
CA ASN A 112 10.02 2.36 -7.70
C ASN A 112 10.06 3.88 -7.42
N LEU A 113 8.92 4.58 -7.54
CA LEU A 113 8.85 6.01 -7.21
C LEU A 113 9.30 6.28 -5.77
N LEU A 114 8.83 5.49 -4.80
CA LEU A 114 9.19 5.66 -3.41
C LEU A 114 10.69 5.41 -3.17
N CYS A 115 11.26 4.36 -3.76
CA CYS A 115 12.68 4.04 -3.65
C CYS A 115 13.57 5.15 -4.23
N ARG A 116 13.23 5.67 -5.41
CA ARG A 116 14.01 6.72 -6.09
C ARG A 116 14.04 8.02 -5.30
N ASN A 117 12.87 8.49 -4.85
CA ASN A 117 12.77 9.73 -4.07
C ASN A 117 13.47 9.59 -2.71
N TYR A 118 13.40 8.40 -2.09
CA TYR A 118 14.15 8.11 -0.86
C TYR A 118 15.67 8.12 -1.07
N LEU A 119 16.18 7.47 -2.12
CA LEU A 119 17.62 7.49 -2.44
C LEU A 119 18.10 8.89 -2.83
N TYR A 120 17.30 9.66 -3.55
CA TYR A 120 17.57 11.07 -3.84
C TYR A 120 17.79 11.87 -2.55
N LEU A 121 16.92 11.70 -1.54
CA LEU A 121 17.09 12.38 -0.25
C LEU A 121 18.41 12.04 0.45
N LEU A 122 18.80 10.76 0.42
CA LEU A 122 19.99 10.31 1.13
C LEU A 122 21.29 10.67 0.42
N LYS A 123 21.31 10.58 -0.92
CA LYS A 123 22.53 10.76 -1.72
C LYS A 123 22.65 12.14 -2.37
N LYS A 124 21.55 12.91 -2.43
CA LYS A 124 21.45 14.21 -3.12
C LYS A 124 21.91 14.16 -4.58
N ASP A 125 21.55 13.08 -5.26
CA ASP A 125 21.95 12.83 -6.64
C ASP A 125 20.74 12.86 -7.57
N ASP A 126 20.71 13.86 -8.45
CA ASP A 126 19.65 14.10 -9.45
C ASP A 126 19.45 12.89 -10.37
N LEU A 127 20.43 11.99 -10.49
CA LEU A 127 20.31 10.75 -11.25
C LEU A 127 19.10 9.91 -10.79
N TYR A 128 18.77 9.91 -9.49
CA TYR A 128 17.60 9.20 -8.97
C TYR A 128 16.27 9.84 -9.37
N LEU A 129 16.26 11.13 -9.72
CA LEU A 129 15.09 11.84 -10.24
C LEU A 129 14.88 11.59 -11.75
N SER A 130 15.86 10.98 -12.43
CA SER A 130 15.80 10.57 -13.83
C SER A 130 15.46 9.07 -14.03
N LEU A 131 15.28 8.62 -15.27
CA LEU A 131 15.03 7.22 -15.62
C LEU A 131 16.23 6.32 -15.29
N ILE A 132 16.30 5.84 -14.05
CA ILE A 132 17.32 4.91 -13.53
C ILE A 132 16.80 3.45 -13.56
N ASP A 133 17.71 2.49 -13.70
CA ASP A 133 17.38 1.06 -13.68
C ASP A 133 16.94 0.58 -12.28
N ASP A 134 15.89 -0.26 -12.24
CA ASP A 134 15.36 -0.89 -11.04
C ASP A 134 16.42 -1.71 -10.29
N ASN A 135 17.37 -2.32 -11.01
CA ASN A 135 18.41 -3.11 -10.36
C ASN A 135 19.43 -2.24 -9.62
N GLN A 136 19.75 -1.06 -10.18
CA GLN A 136 20.65 -0.10 -9.54
C GLN A 136 20.03 0.42 -8.24
N ILE A 137 18.77 0.87 -8.28
CA ILE A 137 18.02 1.29 -7.08
C ILE A 137 18.04 0.20 -6.00
N ASN A 138 17.71 -1.04 -6.38
CA ASN A 138 17.66 -2.15 -5.44
C ASN A 138 19.02 -2.53 -4.87
N ASN A 139 20.09 -2.33 -5.62
CA ASN A 139 21.45 -2.59 -5.13
C ASN A 139 21.88 -1.50 -4.16
N ASP A 140 21.64 -0.24 -4.48
CA ASP A 140 21.92 0.89 -3.59
C ASP A 140 21.20 0.76 -2.24
N LEU A 141 19.90 0.42 -2.24
CA LEU A 141 19.16 0.16 -1.01
C LEU A 141 19.72 -1.02 -0.22
N LYS A 142 20.13 -2.11 -0.89
CA LYS A 142 20.77 -3.26 -0.23
C LYS A 142 22.15 -2.92 0.34
N GLU A 143 22.87 -1.98 -0.24
CA GLU A 143 24.14 -1.54 0.32
C GLU A 143 23.93 -0.75 1.61
N ILE A 144 22.90 0.11 1.64
CA ILE A 144 22.49 0.82 2.86
C ILE A 144 22.12 -0.19 3.96
N THR A 145 21.34 -1.25 3.64
CA THR A 145 20.98 -2.25 4.66
C THR A 145 22.14 -3.06 5.21
N LYS A 146 23.24 -3.21 4.44
CA LYS A 146 24.41 -3.99 4.84
C LYS A 146 25.45 -3.20 5.64
N LYS A 147 25.52 -1.88 5.44
CA LYS A 147 26.60 -1.03 5.97
C LYS A 147 26.03 0.07 6.86
N LYS A 148 25.66 -0.31 8.09
CA LYS A 148 25.05 0.59 9.10
C LYS A 148 25.81 1.91 9.28
N ASP A 149 27.13 1.94 9.13
CA ASP A 149 27.93 3.12 9.53
C ASP A 149 28.71 3.81 8.38
N LEU A 150 28.73 3.25 7.16
CA LEU A 150 29.67 3.68 6.09
C LEU A 150 29.03 4.30 4.85
N VAL A 151 27.70 4.25 4.71
CA VAL A 151 27.03 4.62 3.44
C VAL A 151 26.43 6.03 3.47
N ILE A 152 26.20 6.59 4.65
CA ILE A 152 25.52 7.87 4.80
C ILE A 152 26.49 8.91 5.32
N ASP A 153 26.79 9.87 4.47
CA ASP A 153 27.53 11.05 4.84
C ASP A 153 26.60 12.00 5.61
N PHE A 154 26.69 12.00 6.95
CA PHE A 154 25.90 12.87 7.82
C PHE A 154 26.12 14.36 7.55
N SER A 155 27.23 14.75 6.91
CA SER A 155 27.41 16.15 6.49
C SER A 155 26.36 16.57 5.45
N LEU A 156 25.88 15.62 4.64
CA LEU A 156 24.76 15.82 3.73
C LEU A 156 23.45 16.01 4.51
N LEU A 157 23.32 15.48 5.72
CA LEU A 157 22.12 15.65 6.53
C LEU A 157 22.13 16.94 7.37
N ILE A 158 23.16 17.78 7.33
CA ILE A 158 23.22 19.02 8.13
C ILE A 158 23.08 20.26 7.23
N ASN A 159 23.62 20.22 6.02
CA ASN A 159 23.67 21.39 5.16
C ASN A 159 22.43 21.51 4.28
N ASN A 160 21.99 22.76 4.10
CA ASN A 160 21.10 23.12 2.99
C ASN A 160 21.74 22.65 1.68
N TYR A 161 20.90 22.23 0.75
CA TYR A 161 21.37 21.79 -0.56
C TYR A 161 20.51 22.38 -1.66
N LYS A 162 21.15 22.48 -2.82
CA LYS A 162 20.47 22.93 -4.02
C LYS A 162 19.69 21.76 -4.60
N VAL A 163 18.37 21.88 -4.60
CA VAL A 163 17.45 20.97 -5.29
C VAL A 163 17.54 21.22 -6.78
N TRP A 164 17.23 20.20 -7.56
CA TRP A 164 17.04 20.32 -9.00
C TRP A 164 16.09 21.48 -9.37
N ASP A 165 16.45 22.19 -10.45
CA ASP A 165 15.77 23.38 -10.91
C ASP A 165 14.53 23.04 -11.75
N VAL A 166 13.36 23.18 -11.12
CA VAL A 166 12.05 22.87 -11.74
C VAL A 166 11.74 23.64 -13.02
N SER A 167 12.35 24.81 -13.24
CA SER A 167 12.16 25.57 -14.48
C SER A 167 12.90 25.00 -15.69
N LYS A 168 13.95 24.21 -15.47
CA LYS A 168 14.84 23.79 -16.57
C LYS A 168 14.28 22.68 -17.44
N GLY A 169 13.10 22.15 -17.10
CA GLY A 169 12.46 21.05 -17.81
C GLY A 169 13.31 19.79 -17.70
N SER A 170 12.84 18.81 -16.93
CA SER A 170 13.45 17.48 -16.93
C SER A 170 12.40 16.42 -17.16
N LEU A 171 12.89 15.22 -17.45
CA LEU A 171 12.13 13.98 -17.42
C LEU A 171 11.75 13.57 -15.97
N ILE A 172 11.65 14.52 -15.04
CA ILE A 172 11.11 14.26 -13.70
C ILE A 172 9.62 14.00 -13.86
N HIS A 173 9.28 12.72 -13.82
CA HIS A 173 7.91 12.24 -13.84
C HIS A 173 7.20 12.38 -12.48
N ASP A 174 7.84 13.03 -11.50
CA ASP A 174 7.56 12.89 -10.08
C ASP A 174 7.34 14.26 -9.42
N ASN A 175 6.14 14.51 -8.89
CA ASN A 175 5.79 15.78 -8.21
C ASN A 175 6.42 15.93 -6.81
N PHE A 176 7.47 15.17 -6.48
CA PHE A 176 8.09 15.20 -5.14
C PHE A 176 8.68 16.58 -4.82
N ILE A 177 9.45 17.17 -5.74
CA ILE A 177 10.11 18.48 -5.54
C ILE A 177 9.07 19.58 -5.28
N LEU A 178 7.93 19.53 -5.98
CA LEU A 178 6.83 20.47 -5.81
C LEU A 178 6.16 20.39 -4.43
N MET A 179 6.41 19.34 -3.64
CA MET A 179 5.91 19.20 -2.27
C MET A 179 6.86 19.76 -1.21
N ILE A 180 8.02 20.28 -1.61
CA ILE A 180 8.92 20.98 -0.68
C ILE A 180 8.30 22.34 -0.33
N PRO A 181 8.06 22.68 0.95
CA PRO A 181 7.27 23.83 1.36
C PRO A 181 7.56 25.15 0.65
N LYS A 182 8.85 25.50 0.49
CA LYS A 182 9.26 26.73 -0.22
C LYS A 182 8.87 26.69 -1.70
N ILE A 183 9.06 25.55 -2.36
CA ILE A 183 8.76 25.36 -3.78
C ILE A 183 7.24 25.27 -3.97
N GLU A 184 6.52 24.59 -3.08
CA GLU A 184 5.06 24.49 -3.07
C GLU A 184 4.41 25.88 -2.95
N THR A 185 4.93 26.72 -2.06
CA THR A 185 4.43 28.10 -1.88
C THR A 185 4.65 28.92 -3.14
N TRP A 186 5.82 28.79 -3.78
CA TRP A 186 6.11 29.48 -5.03
C TRP A 186 5.24 28.96 -6.18
N ASP A 187 5.06 27.65 -6.32
CA ASP A 187 4.19 27.03 -7.33
C ASP A 187 2.75 27.54 -7.18
N MET A 188 2.22 27.60 -5.95
CA MET A 188 0.91 28.19 -5.67
C MET A 188 0.80 29.66 -6.09
N LEU A 189 1.84 30.47 -5.85
CA LEU A 189 1.85 31.88 -6.26
C LEU A 189 1.84 32.01 -7.79
N VAL A 190 2.61 31.18 -8.49
CA VAL A 190 2.63 31.14 -9.96
C VAL A 190 1.27 30.73 -10.49
N TRP A 191 0.63 29.69 -9.94
CA TRP A 191 -0.71 29.28 -10.36
C TRP A 191 -1.75 30.37 -10.11
N LYS A 192 -1.71 31.02 -8.95
CA LYS A 192 -2.61 32.14 -8.63
C LYS A 192 -2.43 33.29 -9.63
N PHE A 193 -1.18 33.62 -9.95
CA PHE A 193 -0.86 34.65 -10.93
C PHE A 193 -1.36 34.30 -12.34
N LEU A 194 -1.23 33.04 -12.75
CA LEU A 194 -1.78 32.55 -14.03
C LEU A 194 -3.31 32.62 -14.05
N GLU A 195 -3.97 32.26 -12.95
CA GLU A 195 -5.44 32.36 -12.81
C GLU A 195 -5.91 33.81 -12.91
N GLU A 196 -5.27 34.74 -12.20
CA GLU A 196 -5.55 36.19 -12.29
C GLU A 196 -5.34 36.71 -13.73
N THR A 197 -4.31 36.22 -14.41
CA THR A 197 -4.03 36.59 -15.81
C THR A 197 -5.14 36.08 -16.75
N ASP A 198 -5.57 34.84 -16.57
CA ASP A 198 -6.66 34.23 -17.35
C ASP A 198 -8.00 34.97 -17.12
N GLU A 199 -8.30 35.36 -15.88
CA GLU A 199 -9.47 36.16 -15.55
C GLU A 199 -9.47 37.51 -16.30
N LEU A 200 -8.33 38.21 -16.33
CA LEU A 200 -8.18 39.45 -17.08
C LEU A 200 -8.37 39.23 -18.59
N PHE A 201 -7.85 38.12 -19.16
CA PHE A 201 -8.09 37.77 -20.56
C PHE A 201 -9.58 37.55 -20.85
N ILE A 202 -10.30 36.87 -19.95
CA ILE A 202 -11.74 36.64 -20.06
C ILE A 202 -12.50 37.97 -19.97
N GLU A 203 -12.15 38.84 -19.02
CA GLU A 203 -12.82 40.13 -18.83
C GLU A 203 -12.61 41.05 -20.03
N LYS A 204 -11.37 41.15 -20.52
CA LYS A 204 -11.04 41.85 -21.76
C LYS A 204 -11.89 41.35 -22.93
N GLY A 205 -12.00 40.03 -23.11
CA GLY A 205 -12.82 39.43 -24.16
C GLY A 205 -14.32 39.76 -24.03
N LYS A 206 -14.85 39.77 -22.79
CA LYS A 206 -16.24 40.19 -22.51
C LYS A 206 -16.48 41.65 -22.87
N LEU A 207 -15.55 42.55 -22.52
CA LEU A 207 -15.64 43.98 -22.85
C LEU A 207 -15.52 44.23 -24.35
N GLU A 208 -14.60 43.56 -25.04
CA GLU A 208 -14.48 43.66 -26.50
C GLU A 208 -15.80 43.27 -27.19
N PHE A 209 -16.45 42.20 -26.73
CA PHE A 209 -17.74 41.78 -27.27
C PHE A 209 -18.87 42.79 -26.98
N LYS A 210 -18.87 43.43 -25.82
CA LYS A 210 -19.83 44.50 -25.48
C LYS A 210 -19.62 45.74 -26.36
N LEU A 211 -18.37 46.18 -26.53
CA LEU A 211 -18.02 47.33 -27.36
C LEU A 211 -18.50 47.15 -28.81
N LYS A 212 -18.36 45.95 -29.38
CA LYS A 212 -18.87 45.63 -30.73
C LYS A 212 -20.40 45.76 -30.90
N LYS A 213 -21.16 45.84 -29.80
CA LYS A 213 -22.63 45.98 -29.82
C LYS A 213 -23.11 47.40 -29.52
N LEU A 214 -22.22 48.29 -29.09
CA LEU A 214 -22.54 49.66 -28.72
C LEU A 214 -22.27 50.61 -29.91
N ASP A 215 -22.97 51.73 -29.94
CA ASP A 215 -22.67 52.82 -30.87
C ASP A 215 -21.40 53.54 -30.41
N GLU A 216 -20.41 53.68 -31.30
CA GLU A 216 -19.12 54.31 -31.03
C GLU A 216 -19.23 55.74 -30.50
N ASN A 217 -20.34 56.44 -30.81
CA ASN A 217 -20.56 57.81 -30.34
C ASN A 217 -21.32 57.90 -29.01
N SER A 218 -21.68 56.76 -28.39
CA SER A 218 -22.41 56.75 -27.14
C SER A 218 -21.50 56.97 -25.93
N ASP A 219 -22.02 57.66 -24.91
CA ASP A 219 -21.32 57.82 -23.63
C ASP A 219 -20.98 56.45 -22.99
N GLU A 220 -21.86 55.47 -23.15
CA GLU A 220 -21.65 54.10 -22.67
C GLU A 220 -20.48 53.42 -23.38
N TYR A 221 -20.31 53.63 -24.70
CA TYR A 221 -19.14 53.14 -25.43
C TYR A 221 -17.84 53.75 -24.89
N ASN A 222 -17.82 55.07 -24.68
CA ASN A 222 -16.63 55.76 -24.17
C ASN A 222 -16.21 55.26 -22.77
N VAL A 223 -17.17 55.03 -21.87
CA VAL A 223 -16.92 54.45 -20.54
C VAL A 223 -16.35 53.04 -20.65
N ARG A 224 -16.97 52.17 -21.46
CA ARG A 224 -16.51 50.78 -21.65
C ARG A 224 -15.17 50.69 -22.36
N MET A 225 -14.85 51.64 -23.23
CA MET A 225 -13.57 51.70 -23.93
C MET A 225 -12.44 52.09 -22.97
N ALA A 226 -12.72 52.99 -22.02
CA ALA A 226 -11.77 53.31 -20.95
C ALA A 226 -11.49 52.08 -20.06
N GLU A 227 -12.53 51.36 -19.62
CA GLU A 227 -12.38 50.10 -18.88
C GLU A 227 -11.56 49.05 -19.67
N TYR A 228 -11.81 48.95 -20.99
CA TYR A 228 -11.08 48.04 -21.86
C TYR A 228 -9.58 48.37 -21.95
N GLU A 229 -9.22 49.65 -22.13
CA GLU A 229 -7.82 50.07 -22.18
C GLU A 229 -7.11 49.92 -20.83
N GLU A 230 -7.82 50.13 -19.71
CA GLU A 230 -7.29 49.86 -18.36
C GLU A 230 -6.95 48.37 -18.19
N ILE A 231 -7.87 47.46 -18.51
CA ILE A 231 -7.64 46.02 -18.41
C ILE A 231 -6.54 45.56 -19.37
N LYS A 232 -6.48 46.14 -20.57
CA LYS A 232 -5.43 45.85 -21.54
C LYS A 232 -4.05 46.29 -21.04
N ALA A 233 -3.96 47.44 -20.38
CA ALA A 233 -2.72 47.92 -19.75
C ALA A 233 -2.30 46.99 -18.60
N LEU A 234 -3.24 46.62 -17.73
CA LEU A 234 -3.01 45.65 -16.64
C LEU A 234 -2.52 44.31 -17.19
N LEU A 235 -3.17 43.75 -18.20
CA LEU A 235 -2.74 42.52 -18.87
C LEU A 235 -1.31 42.61 -19.40
N MET A 236 -0.96 43.75 -19.99
CA MET A 236 0.37 43.94 -20.56
C MET A 236 1.43 44.03 -19.48
N ASP A 237 1.13 44.65 -18.34
CA ASP A 237 2.02 44.70 -17.17
C ASP A 237 2.17 43.32 -16.51
N THR A 238 1.05 42.63 -16.29
CA THR A 238 1.02 41.27 -15.74
C THR A 238 1.80 40.30 -16.62
N VAL A 239 1.50 40.20 -17.92
CA VAL A 239 2.19 39.25 -18.82
C VAL A 239 3.69 39.54 -18.94
N MET A 240 4.11 40.80 -18.79
CA MET A 240 5.53 41.19 -18.84
C MET A 240 6.25 41.04 -17.49
N THR A 241 5.54 40.69 -16.42
CA THR A 241 6.15 40.43 -15.11
C THR A 241 6.92 39.12 -15.18
N ASP A 242 8.25 39.23 -15.30
CA ASP A 242 9.14 38.09 -15.21
C ASP A 242 9.02 37.50 -13.79
N THR A 243 8.78 36.18 -13.69
CA THR A 243 8.76 35.44 -12.42
C THR A 243 10.03 34.57 -12.33
N PRO A 244 11.23 35.17 -12.33
CA PRO A 244 12.46 34.39 -12.30
C PRO A 244 12.50 33.54 -11.03
N ILE A 245 12.84 32.26 -11.17
CA ILE A 245 13.07 31.40 -10.01
C ILE A 245 14.22 32.00 -9.21
N ASP A 246 13.91 32.48 -8.00
CA ASP A 246 14.93 32.90 -7.04
C ASP A 246 15.88 31.72 -6.82
N LYS A 247 17.18 31.92 -7.02
CA LYS A 247 18.19 30.88 -6.76
C LYS A 247 18.17 30.41 -5.30
N ASN A 248 17.64 31.22 -4.38
CA ASN A 248 17.41 30.85 -2.99
C ASN A 248 16.22 29.89 -2.82
N LEU A 249 15.26 29.86 -3.76
CA LEU A 249 14.14 28.91 -3.76
C LEU A 249 14.63 27.46 -3.83
N LEU A 250 15.69 27.24 -4.62
CA LEU A 250 16.30 25.94 -4.82
C LEU A 250 17.17 25.52 -3.62
N ASN A 251 17.48 26.44 -2.70
CA ASN A 251 18.27 26.13 -1.51
C ASN A 251 17.36 25.72 -0.35
N VAL A 252 17.20 24.40 -0.18
CA VAL A 252 16.25 23.83 0.77
C VAL A 252 16.96 23.17 1.94
N ASN A 253 16.30 23.20 3.10
CA ASN A 253 16.73 22.42 4.25
C ASN A 253 16.35 20.94 4.02
N ILE A 254 17.21 20.03 4.45
CA ILE A 254 16.97 18.59 4.44
C ILE A 254 15.72 18.21 5.24
N SER A 255 15.43 18.88 6.36
CA SER A 255 14.21 18.64 7.13
C SER A 255 12.95 18.87 6.29
N ASP A 256 12.91 19.98 5.56
CA ASP A 256 11.79 20.32 4.66
C ASP A 256 11.63 19.26 3.56
N SER A 257 12.76 18.70 3.10
CA SER A 257 12.79 17.67 2.08
C SER A 257 12.28 16.31 2.58
N PHE A 258 12.60 15.95 3.84
CA PHE A 258 12.05 14.76 4.49
C PHE A 258 10.54 14.92 4.75
N GLY A 259 10.09 16.11 5.18
CA GLY A 259 8.68 16.43 5.29
C GLY A 259 7.94 16.29 3.96
N ALA A 260 8.53 16.80 2.87
CA ALA A 260 8.01 16.64 1.52
C ALA A 260 7.93 15.17 1.08
N CYS A 261 8.92 14.35 1.46
CA CYS A 261 8.93 12.92 1.12
C CYS A 261 7.85 12.16 1.87
N LEU A 262 7.60 12.49 3.14
CA LEU A 262 6.48 11.92 3.89
C LEU A 262 5.15 12.30 3.24
N LYS A 263 4.96 13.57 2.87
CA LYS A 263 3.75 14.05 2.17
C LYS A 263 3.57 13.35 0.82
N PHE A 264 4.65 13.21 0.05
CA PHE A 264 4.66 12.48 -1.23
C PHE A 264 4.28 11.01 -1.03
N TYR A 265 4.88 10.36 -0.05
CA TYR A 265 4.57 8.98 0.32
C TYR A 265 3.09 8.81 0.63
N GLN A 266 2.56 9.63 1.54
CA GLN A 266 1.16 9.59 1.96
C GLN A 266 0.22 9.77 0.77
N LYS A 267 0.47 10.78 -0.07
CA LYS A 267 -0.33 11.03 -1.27
C LYS A 267 -0.32 9.85 -2.23
N LYS A 268 0.86 9.29 -2.56
CA LYS A 268 0.97 8.17 -3.49
C LYS A 268 0.42 6.86 -2.94
N ASN A 269 0.60 6.61 -1.65
CA ASN A 269 -0.01 5.47 -0.97
C ASN A 269 -1.54 5.60 -0.96
N GLN A 270 -2.07 6.80 -0.67
CA GLN A 270 -3.51 7.07 -0.69
C GLN A 270 -4.11 6.91 -2.10
N GLU A 271 -3.46 7.46 -3.14
CA GLU A 271 -3.87 7.27 -4.55
C GLU A 271 -3.96 5.76 -4.90
N PHE A 272 -2.96 4.98 -4.49
CA PHE A 272 -2.92 3.53 -4.71
C PHE A 272 -4.02 2.80 -3.92
N ASN A 273 -4.20 3.14 -2.65
CA ASN A 273 -5.22 2.56 -1.79
C ASN A 273 -6.63 2.87 -2.28
N ILE A 274 -6.91 4.10 -2.72
CA ILE A 274 -8.22 4.47 -3.31
C ILE A 274 -8.50 3.60 -4.54
N LYS A 275 -7.49 3.41 -5.40
CA LYS A 275 -7.63 2.64 -6.63
C LYS A 275 -7.87 1.13 -6.39
N TYR A 276 -7.27 0.56 -5.34
CA TYR A 276 -7.23 -0.89 -5.13
C TYR A 276 -7.77 -1.36 -3.76
N ASN A 277 -8.51 -0.52 -3.02
CA ASN A 277 -8.86 -0.72 -1.61
C ASN A 277 -9.41 -2.11 -1.25
N PHE A 278 -10.11 -2.79 -2.16
CA PHE A 278 -10.72 -4.10 -1.88
C PHE A 278 -9.82 -5.30 -2.24
N ILE A 279 -8.71 -5.07 -2.95
CA ILE A 279 -7.89 -6.12 -3.56
C ILE A 279 -6.47 -6.15 -2.99
N ILE A 280 -6.01 -5.07 -2.35
CA ILE A 280 -4.67 -5.02 -1.76
C ILE A 280 -4.55 -6.05 -0.62
N PRO A 281 -3.60 -7.00 -0.70
CA PRO A 281 -3.28 -7.95 0.37
C PRO A 281 -2.97 -7.23 1.69
N ILE A 282 -3.35 -7.85 2.81
CA ILE A 282 -3.13 -7.26 4.14
C ILE A 282 -1.64 -7.01 4.42
N GLU A 283 -0.76 -7.89 3.94
CA GLU A 283 0.68 -7.78 4.12
C GLU A 283 1.23 -6.52 3.44
N ILE A 284 0.74 -6.20 2.24
CA ILE A 284 1.13 -4.96 1.54
C ILE A 284 0.67 -3.73 2.34
N ARG A 285 -0.56 -3.72 2.85
CA ARG A 285 -1.08 -2.59 3.63
C ARG A 285 -0.26 -2.36 4.90
N VAL A 286 0.04 -3.45 5.62
CA VAL A 286 0.83 -3.39 6.84
C VAL A 286 2.24 -2.88 6.55
N SER A 287 2.91 -3.42 5.52
CA SER A 287 4.25 -2.96 5.13
C SER A 287 4.26 -1.49 4.68
N LEU A 288 3.23 -1.02 3.98
CA LEU A 288 3.12 0.39 3.61
C LEU A 288 2.83 1.28 4.84
N ALA A 289 2.01 0.85 5.78
CA ALA A 289 1.77 1.60 7.01
C ALA A 289 3.02 1.66 7.90
N GLU A 290 3.78 0.57 7.98
CA GLU A 290 5.03 0.48 8.73
C GLU A 290 6.11 1.39 8.13
N LEU A 291 6.24 1.38 6.80
CA LEU A 291 7.12 2.29 6.08
C LEU A 291 6.74 3.77 6.32
N GLU A 292 5.45 4.11 6.33
CA GLU A 292 4.98 5.46 6.65
C GLU A 292 5.40 5.91 8.06
N LYS A 293 5.17 5.04 9.04
CA LYS A 293 5.56 5.26 10.43
C LYS A 293 7.08 5.46 10.54
N ASN A 294 7.86 4.64 9.86
CA ASN A 294 9.32 4.73 9.88
C ASN A 294 9.82 6.02 9.23
N LEU A 295 9.20 6.45 8.13
CA LEU A 295 9.48 7.76 7.50
C LEU A 295 9.14 8.93 8.43
N GLN A 296 8.01 8.86 9.14
CA GLN A 296 7.62 9.89 10.11
C GLN A 296 8.62 9.98 11.27
N ILE A 297 9.07 8.84 11.80
CA ILE A 297 10.11 8.79 12.85
C ILE A 297 11.42 9.38 12.32
N ALA A 298 11.84 8.99 11.11
CA ALA A 298 13.06 9.51 10.49
C ALA A 298 12.99 11.04 10.30
N SER A 299 11.87 11.55 9.80
CA SER A 299 11.65 13.00 9.65
C SER A 299 11.78 13.73 10.99
N GLY A 300 11.19 13.20 12.07
CA GLY A 300 11.28 13.81 13.40
C GLY A 300 12.70 13.80 13.97
N LYS A 301 13.43 12.69 13.81
CA LYS A 301 14.83 12.56 14.27
C LYS A 301 15.80 13.41 13.47
N ILE A 302 15.60 13.52 12.16
CA ILE A 302 16.45 14.36 11.30
C ILE A 302 16.19 15.85 11.59
N TYR A 303 14.93 16.24 11.82
CA TYR A 303 14.62 17.60 12.24
C TYR A 303 15.29 17.95 13.58
N SER A 304 15.20 17.08 14.60
CA SER A 304 15.84 17.34 15.89
C SER A 304 17.37 17.38 15.80
N TYR A 305 17.97 16.58 14.91
CA TYR A 305 19.42 16.58 14.66
C TYR A 305 19.92 17.83 13.92
N THR A 306 19.11 18.37 13.01
CA THR A 306 19.49 19.53 12.18
C THR A 306 19.19 20.87 12.83
N ASN A 307 18.23 20.91 13.76
CA ASN A 307 17.78 22.12 14.43
C ASN A 307 18.32 22.26 15.87
N THR A 308 19.31 21.45 16.27
CA THR A 308 19.93 21.57 17.59
C THR A 308 20.73 22.87 17.72
N ASN A 309 20.33 23.72 18.67
CA ASN A 309 21.07 24.91 19.08
C ASN A 309 22.49 24.52 19.55
N PRO A 310 23.55 25.20 19.07
CA PRO A 310 24.94 24.87 19.40
C PRO A 310 25.30 25.06 20.89
N HIS A 311 24.41 25.65 21.70
CA HIS A 311 24.65 25.96 23.12
C HIS A 311 24.18 24.88 24.12
N LEU A 312 23.64 23.74 23.67
CA LEU A 312 23.09 22.70 24.55
C LEU A 312 23.69 21.30 24.37
N ILE A 313 24.76 21.16 23.57
CA ILE A 313 25.38 19.86 23.32
C ILE A 313 26.40 19.59 24.44
N ASN A 314 26.03 18.73 25.39
CA ASN A 314 27.01 18.04 26.23
C ASN A 314 27.84 17.12 25.31
N GLU A 315 29.15 17.24 25.42
CA GLU A 315 30.14 16.91 24.38
C GLU A 315 30.10 15.45 23.87
N ASN A 316 30.12 15.32 22.53
CA ASN A 316 30.39 14.16 21.67
C ASN A 316 29.50 12.89 21.79
N ASN A 317 29.14 12.41 22.99
CA ASN A 317 28.43 11.13 23.13
C ASN A 317 26.95 11.20 22.66
N ASP A 318 26.23 12.29 22.94
CA ASP A 318 24.81 12.45 22.57
C ASP A 318 24.61 12.59 21.05
N MET A 319 25.60 13.17 20.35
CA MET A 319 25.53 13.31 18.89
C MET A 319 25.80 11.99 18.16
N ASP A 320 26.67 11.14 18.69
CA ASP A 320 26.94 9.83 18.09
C ASP A 320 25.80 8.84 18.34
N ASP A 321 25.13 8.92 19.49
CA ASP A 321 23.90 8.15 19.75
C ASP A 321 22.75 8.56 18.82
N LYS A 322 22.54 9.88 18.61
CA LYS A 322 21.54 10.38 17.65
C LYS A 322 21.83 9.96 16.21
N LYS A 323 23.10 10.01 15.78
CA LYS A 323 23.49 9.51 14.45
C LYS A 323 23.17 8.02 14.32
N LYS A 324 23.53 7.21 15.32
CA LYS A 324 23.23 5.78 15.32
C LYS A 324 21.74 5.49 15.23
N GLU A 325 20.93 6.24 15.98
CA GLU A 325 19.47 6.15 15.89
C GLU A 325 18.90 6.53 14.52
N ILE A 326 19.48 7.54 13.86
CA ILE A 326 19.12 7.95 12.50
C ILE A 326 19.54 6.89 11.48
N LEU A 327 20.72 6.30 11.64
CA LEU A 327 21.19 5.19 10.80
C LEU A 327 20.29 3.97 10.92
N ASP A 328 19.92 3.59 12.13
CA ASP A 328 19.06 2.42 12.38
C ASP A 328 17.68 2.59 11.72
N ILE A 329 17.08 3.79 11.78
CA ILE A 329 15.79 4.04 11.12
C ILE A 329 15.93 4.07 9.58
N ILE A 330 17.02 4.63 9.05
CA ILE A 330 17.28 4.63 7.60
C ILE A 330 17.48 3.20 7.07
N VAL A 331 18.21 2.37 7.80
CA VAL A 331 18.38 0.95 7.46
C VAL A 331 17.05 0.21 7.49
N THR A 332 16.20 0.50 8.48
CA THR A 332 14.86 -0.09 8.57
C THR A 332 14.00 0.30 7.35
N ILE A 333 13.94 1.59 7.01
CA ILE A 333 13.22 2.08 5.82
C ILE A 333 13.75 1.43 4.53
N SER A 334 15.07 1.34 4.40
CA SER A 334 15.72 0.72 3.24
C SER A 334 15.35 -0.77 3.12
N GLN A 335 15.27 -1.47 4.24
CA GLN A 335 14.86 -2.87 4.29
C GLN A 335 13.39 -3.04 3.91
N ASP A 336 12.50 -2.17 4.38
CA ASP A 336 11.07 -2.17 4.04
C ASP A 336 10.87 -1.96 2.55
N LEU A 337 11.55 -0.96 1.97
CA LEU A 337 11.52 -0.68 0.53
C LEU A 337 12.04 -1.87 -0.30
N VAL A 338 13.13 -2.50 0.14
CA VAL A 338 13.66 -3.72 -0.51
C VAL A 338 12.67 -4.87 -0.42
N ASN A 339 11.99 -5.07 0.72
CA ASN A 339 11.00 -6.12 0.88
C ASN A 339 9.79 -5.90 -0.04
N LEU A 340 9.25 -4.67 -0.05
CA LEU A 340 8.15 -4.26 -0.94
C LEU A 340 8.53 -4.46 -2.42
N SER A 341 9.74 -4.08 -2.83
CA SER A 341 10.21 -4.24 -4.22
C SER A 341 10.25 -5.71 -4.67
N ARG A 342 10.43 -6.64 -3.72
CA ARG A 342 10.54 -8.08 -3.98
C ARG A 342 9.21 -8.81 -3.89
N TYR A 343 8.17 -8.18 -3.35
CA TYR A 343 6.89 -8.84 -3.02
C TYR A 343 6.35 -9.68 -4.20
N PHE A 344 6.27 -9.09 -5.40
CA PHE A 344 5.81 -9.79 -6.60
C PHE A 344 6.92 -10.40 -7.48
N LYS A 345 8.19 -10.34 -7.05
CA LYS A 345 9.31 -10.76 -7.90
C LYS A 345 9.26 -12.25 -8.29
N ASN A 346 8.72 -13.08 -7.40
CA ASN A 346 8.61 -14.53 -7.59
C ASN A 346 7.24 -14.98 -8.15
N VAL A 347 6.34 -14.03 -8.44
CA VAL A 347 4.98 -14.30 -8.96
C VAL A 347 4.94 -14.29 -10.49
N LYS A 348 5.90 -13.60 -11.12
CA LYS A 348 6.19 -13.67 -12.56
C LYS A 348 6.65 -15.07 -12.94
#